data_AF-A0A7Z0RRH7-F1
#
_entry.id   AF-A0A7Z0RRH7-F1
#
_cell.length_a   1.000
_cell.length_b   1.000
_cell.length_c   1.000
_cell.angle_alpha   90.00
_cell.angle_beta   90.00
_cell.angle_gamma   90.00
#
_symmetry.space_group_name_H-M   'P 1'
#
loop_
_entity.id
_entity.type
_entity.pdbx_description
1 polymer ?
#
loop_
_entity_poly.entity_id
_entity_poly.type
_entity_poly.pdbx_seq_one_letter_code
_entity_poly.pdbx_strand_id
1 'polypeptide(L)'
;TVCPMPNTRPVPDSVEHVRELRQRISETAKVRVLPYASITKRQAGKELVDFKELALEGVFAFTDDGVGVQQASMMYAAMKQAARVKKPIVAHCEDNSLIYGGAMHKGKRSEELGIPGIPNIAESVQIAR
;
A
#
# COMPACT_ATOMS: atom_id res chain seq x y z
N THR A 1 -14.04 14.35 -1.54
CA THR A 1 -13.10 13.74 -0.58
C THR A 1 -12.24 12.76 -1.32
N VAL A 2 -10.94 12.75 -1.06
CA VAL A 2 -9.98 11.82 -1.68
C VAL A 2 -9.03 11.26 -0.62
N CYS A 3 -8.46 10.08 -0.87
CA CYS A 3 -7.52 9.42 0.05
C CYS A 3 -6.24 9.03 -0.72
N PRO A 4 -5.17 9.84 -0.67
CA PRO A 4 -3.95 9.61 -1.45
C PRO A 4 -3.12 8.46 -0.88
N MET A 5 -2.58 7.64 -1.78
CA MET A 5 -1.74 6.48 -1.46
C MET A 5 -0.33 6.91 -0.98
N PRO A 6 0.38 6.06 -0.22
CA PRO A 6 1.63 6.42 0.44
C PRO A 6 2.89 6.19 -0.41
N ASN A 7 2.77 5.88 -1.69
CA ASN A 7 3.87 5.63 -2.63
C ASN A 7 4.56 6.91 -3.14
N THR A 8 4.80 7.87 -2.23
CA THR A 8 5.49 9.14 -2.48
C THR A 8 6.93 9.11 -1.98
N ARG A 9 7.68 10.20 -2.22
CA ARG A 9 9.00 10.43 -1.60
C ARG A 9 9.02 11.80 -0.92
N PRO A 10 9.11 11.87 0.44
CA PRO A 10 9.15 10.76 1.38
C PRO A 10 7.83 9.95 1.43
N VAL A 11 7.91 8.70 1.92
CA VAL A 11 6.74 7.87 2.24
C VAL A 11 6.16 8.35 3.58
N PRO A 12 4.84 8.46 3.77
CA PRO A 12 4.22 8.75 5.06
C PRO A 12 4.31 7.52 5.99
N ASP A 13 5.52 7.20 6.43
CA ASP A 13 5.90 6.05 7.26
C ASP A 13 6.38 6.45 8.67
N SER A 14 6.37 7.75 8.98
CA SER A 14 6.78 8.33 10.25
C SER A 14 5.87 9.53 10.60
N VAL A 15 5.83 9.90 11.88
CA VAL A 15 5.08 11.08 12.35
C VAL A 15 5.55 12.35 11.65
N GLU A 16 6.86 12.49 11.46
CA GLU A 16 7.46 13.62 10.75
C GLU A 16 6.93 13.75 9.32
N HIS A 17 6.99 12.66 8.54
CA HIS A 17 6.53 12.66 7.16
C HIS A 17 5.01 12.86 7.04
N VAL A 18 4.22 12.29 7.96
CA VAL A 18 2.76 12.51 7.98
C VAL A 18 2.44 13.96 8.30
N ARG A 19 3.13 14.58 9.26
CA ARG A 19 2.91 16.00 9.59
C ARG A 19 3.27 16.92 8.43
N GLU A 20 4.39 16.68 7.77
CA GLU A 20 4.78 17.43 6.56
C GLU A 20 3.69 17.29 5.46
N LEU A 21 3.24 16.07 5.20
CA LEU A 21 2.17 15.83 4.22
C LEU A 21 0.87 16.54 4.61
N ARG A 22 0.47 16.50 5.88
CA ARG A 22 -0.73 17.19 6.38
C ARG A 22 -0.62 18.70 6.25
N GLN A 23 0.57 19.26 6.49
CA GLN A 23 0.82 20.68 6.27
C GLN A 23 0.62 21.04 4.79
N ARG A 24 1.24 20.29 3.87
CA ARG A 24 1.06 20.50 2.42
C ARG A 24 -0.41 20.39 2.00
N ILE A 25 -1.14 19.41 2.55
CA ILE A 25 -2.59 19.26 2.34
C ILE A 25 -3.33 20.53 2.79
N SER A 26 -3.03 21.05 3.99
CA SER A 26 -3.66 22.26 4.52
C SER A 26 -3.39 23.50 3.67
N GLU A 27 -2.19 23.62 3.10
CA GLU A 27 -1.78 24.78 2.31
C GLU A 27 -2.35 24.74 0.88
N THR A 28 -2.46 23.56 0.28
CA THR A 28 -2.66 23.43 -1.18
C THR A 28 -3.97 22.76 -1.59
N ALA A 29 -4.55 21.89 -0.76
CA ALA A 29 -5.69 21.08 -1.17
C ALA A 29 -6.97 21.91 -1.35
N LYS A 30 -7.70 21.63 -2.44
CA LYS A 30 -9.01 22.25 -2.75
C LYS A 30 -10.21 21.39 -2.37
N VAL A 31 -9.94 20.18 -1.87
CA VAL A 31 -10.93 19.20 -1.42
C VAL A 31 -10.42 18.53 -0.14
N ARG A 32 -11.31 17.88 0.62
CA ARG A 32 -10.92 17.07 1.78
C ARG A 32 -10.00 15.91 1.35
N VAL A 33 -8.83 15.83 1.98
CA VAL A 33 -7.81 14.79 1.76
C VAL A 33 -7.60 14.00 3.04
N LEU A 34 -7.67 12.67 2.97
CA LEU A 34 -7.45 11.75 4.09
C LEU A 34 -6.27 10.82 3.75
N PRO A 35 -5.02 11.16 4.11
CA PRO A 35 -3.85 10.43 3.65
C PRO A 35 -3.76 9.03 4.25
N TYR A 36 -3.34 8.06 3.44
CA TYR A 36 -2.88 6.76 3.94
C TYR A 36 -1.48 6.88 4.56
N ALA A 37 -1.16 5.97 5.47
CA ALA A 37 0.22 5.67 5.86
C ALA A 37 0.67 4.32 5.25
N SER A 38 1.98 4.12 5.12
CA SER A 38 2.49 2.81 4.71
C SER A 38 2.38 1.77 5.83
N ILE A 39 2.34 0.49 5.48
CA ILE A 39 2.46 -0.63 6.43
C ILE A 39 3.91 -0.76 6.89
N THR A 40 4.85 -0.64 5.96
CA THR A 40 6.28 -0.77 6.23
C THR A 40 7.07 0.50 5.94
N LYS A 41 8.20 0.66 6.63
CA LYS A 41 9.12 1.77 6.40
C LYS A 41 9.58 1.77 4.95
N ARG A 42 9.44 2.91 4.28
CA ARG A 42 9.75 3.14 2.86
C ARG A 42 9.08 2.14 1.90
N GLN A 43 7.99 1.50 2.34
CA GLN A 43 7.34 0.39 1.63
C GLN A 43 8.29 -0.77 1.28
N ALA A 44 9.32 -1.00 2.11
CA ALA A 44 10.36 -1.96 1.82
C ALA A 44 10.00 -3.41 2.19
N GLY A 45 8.87 -3.65 2.87
CA GLY A 45 8.44 -4.98 3.30
C GLY A 45 9.27 -5.60 4.42
N LYS A 46 10.15 -4.82 5.08
CA LYS A 46 11.15 -5.32 6.05
C LYS A 46 10.87 -4.95 7.50
N GLU A 47 10.29 -3.77 7.74
CA GLU A 47 10.08 -3.23 9.09
C GLU A 47 8.72 -2.53 9.14
N LEU A 48 7.88 -2.87 10.11
CA LEU A 48 6.60 -2.20 10.33
C LEU A 48 6.80 -0.75 10.78
N VAL A 49 5.86 0.11 10.44
CA VAL A 49 5.75 1.46 11.00
C VAL A 49 5.21 1.43 12.44
N ASP A 50 5.24 2.58 13.12
CA ASP A 50 4.51 2.74 14.38
C ASP A 50 3.03 3.04 14.11
N PHE A 51 2.20 1.99 14.12
CA PHE A 51 0.77 2.08 13.85
C PHE A 51 0.05 3.01 14.84
N LYS A 52 0.49 3.04 16.09
CA LYS A 52 -0.19 3.81 17.15
C LYS A 52 0.06 5.30 16.93
N GLU A 53 1.32 5.68 16.78
CA GLU A 53 1.68 7.08 16.56
C GLU A 53 1.08 7.61 15.26
N LEU A 54 1.13 6.83 14.17
CA LEU A 54 0.53 7.25 12.89
C LEU A 54 -1.00 7.34 12.95
N ALA A 55 -1.67 6.46 13.69
CA ALA A 55 -3.12 6.56 13.89
C ALA A 55 -3.50 7.84 14.65
N LEU A 56 -2.69 8.28 15.61
CA LEU A 56 -2.89 9.54 16.35
C LEU A 56 -2.73 10.78 15.44
N GLU A 57 -1.88 10.70 14.42
CA GLU A 57 -1.75 11.75 13.39
C GLU A 57 -2.93 11.78 12.38
N GLY A 58 -3.93 10.91 12.56
CA GLY A 58 -5.17 10.95 11.82
C GLY A 58 -5.08 10.40 10.40
N VAL A 59 -4.19 9.43 10.15
CA VAL A 59 -4.12 8.71 8.87
C VAL A 59 -5.40 7.92 8.61
N PHE A 60 -5.78 7.76 7.35
CA PHE A 60 -7.02 7.10 6.95
C PHE A 60 -6.98 5.59 7.24
N ALA A 61 -5.91 4.94 6.76
CA ALA A 61 -5.67 3.51 6.82
C ALA A 61 -4.19 3.22 6.52
N PHE A 62 -3.80 1.94 6.60
CA PHE A 62 -2.42 1.50 6.31
C PHE A 62 -2.38 0.67 5.01
N THR A 63 -1.46 0.97 4.10
CA THR A 63 -1.28 0.25 2.82
C THR A 63 0.16 0.34 2.31
N ASP A 64 0.71 -0.73 1.75
CA ASP A 64 1.95 -0.67 0.95
C ASP A 64 1.62 -0.59 -0.55
N ASP A 65 0.62 0.20 -0.94
CA ASP A 65 0.23 0.35 -2.36
C ASP A 65 1.42 0.64 -3.28
N GLY A 66 1.46 -0.03 -4.43
CA GLY A 66 2.60 -0.07 -5.35
C GLY A 66 3.53 -1.28 -5.17
N VAL A 67 3.60 -1.89 -3.98
CA VAL A 67 4.37 -3.11 -3.72
C VAL A 67 3.66 -4.01 -2.70
N GLY A 68 3.21 -5.19 -3.12
CA GLY A 68 2.55 -6.14 -2.20
C GLY A 68 3.43 -6.49 -0.99
N VAL A 69 2.85 -6.65 0.21
CA VAL A 69 3.57 -7.16 1.38
C VAL A 69 3.81 -8.65 1.19
N GLN A 70 5.03 -9.04 0.83
CA GLN A 70 5.31 -10.40 0.35
C GLN A 70 5.27 -11.48 1.44
N GLN A 71 5.70 -11.16 2.66
CA GLN A 71 5.73 -12.12 3.77
C GLN A 71 4.39 -12.17 4.51
N ALA A 72 3.76 -13.34 4.56
CA ALA A 72 2.49 -13.54 5.26
C ALA A 72 2.57 -13.18 6.76
N SER A 73 3.69 -13.47 7.42
CA SER A 73 3.94 -13.08 8.82
C SER A 73 3.94 -11.57 9.04
N MET A 74 4.48 -10.80 8.09
CA MET A 74 4.50 -9.34 8.11
C MET A 74 3.08 -8.78 7.99
N MET A 75 2.31 -9.28 7.00
CA MET A 75 0.92 -8.86 6.82
C MET A 75 0.06 -9.23 8.03
N TYR A 76 0.22 -10.43 8.59
CA TYR A 76 -0.47 -10.85 9.81
C TYR A 76 -0.14 -9.96 11.02
N ALA A 77 1.14 -9.61 11.20
CA ALA A 77 1.56 -8.69 12.24
C ALA A 77 0.96 -7.28 12.04
N ALA A 78 0.96 -6.77 10.80
CA ALA A 78 0.35 -5.50 10.44
C ALA A 78 -1.15 -5.47 10.75
N MET A 79 -1.90 -6.51 10.36
CA MET A 79 -3.33 -6.64 10.66
C MET A 79 -3.61 -6.62 12.16
N LYS A 80 -2.79 -7.29 12.98
CA LYS A 80 -2.92 -7.24 14.45
C LYS A 80 -2.69 -5.84 15.01
N GLN A 81 -1.70 -5.10 14.49
CA GLN A 81 -1.46 -3.72 14.93
C GLN A 81 -2.59 -2.78 14.49
N ALA A 82 -3.03 -2.89 13.24
CA ALA A 82 -4.16 -2.13 12.68
C ALA A 82 -5.46 -2.34 13.48
N ALA A 83 -5.75 -3.59 13.87
CA ALA A 83 -6.89 -3.92 14.73
C ALA A 83 -6.83 -3.22 16.10
N ARG A 84 -5.64 -3.16 16.73
CA ARG A 84 -5.45 -2.47 18.02
C ARG A 84 -5.75 -0.96 17.93
N VAL A 85 -5.45 -0.34 16.79
CA VAL A 85 -5.68 1.09 16.55
C VAL A 85 -6.99 1.38 15.81
N LYS A 86 -7.83 0.35 15.59
CA LYS A 86 -9.14 0.43 14.90
C LYS A 86 -9.06 1.08 13.51
N LYS A 87 -8.02 0.72 12.74
CA LYS A 87 -7.82 1.17 11.36
C LYS A 87 -7.81 -0.03 10.41
N PRO A 88 -8.30 0.12 9.16
CA PRO A 88 -8.23 -0.96 8.20
C PRO A 88 -6.81 -1.09 7.62
N ILE A 89 -6.50 -2.31 7.19
CA ILE A 89 -5.44 -2.58 6.22
C ILE A 89 -6.06 -2.52 4.84
N VAL A 90 -5.43 -1.80 3.91
CA VAL A 90 -5.77 -1.79 2.50
C VAL A 90 -4.58 -2.35 1.74
N ALA A 91 -4.81 -3.22 0.76
CA ALA A 91 -3.74 -3.97 0.11
C ALA A 91 -3.86 -3.89 -1.40
N HIS A 92 -2.77 -3.48 -2.05
CA HIS A 92 -2.48 -3.85 -3.42
C HIS A 92 -2.06 -5.33 -3.43
N CYS A 93 -2.86 -6.17 -4.08
CA CYS A 93 -2.64 -7.62 -4.07
C CYS A 93 -1.81 -8.01 -5.30
N GLU A 94 -0.54 -8.36 -5.06
CA GLU A 94 0.39 -8.77 -6.09
C GLU A 94 1.48 -9.68 -5.49
N ASP A 95 1.47 -10.95 -5.89
CA ASP A 95 2.58 -11.87 -5.62
C ASP A 95 3.71 -11.62 -6.62
N ASN A 96 4.84 -11.14 -6.12
CA ASN A 96 5.95 -10.73 -6.97
C ASN A 96 6.53 -11.88 -7.80
N SER A 97 6.40 -13.13 -7.33
CA SER A 97 6.89 -14.31 -8.06
C SER A 97 6.03 -14.65 -9.28
N LEU A 98 4.82 -14.09 -9.38
CA LEU A 98 3.85 -14.35 -10.43
C LEU A 98 3.72 -13.22 -11.47
N ILE A 99 4.46 -12.11 -11.29
CA ILE A 99 4.45 -10.97 -12.24
C ILE A 99 5.02 -11.38 -13.60
N TYR A 100 6.08 -12.21 -13.60
CA TYR A 100 6.75 -12.69 -14.81
C TYR A 100 7.17 -11.61 -15.82
N GLY A 101 7.44 -10.39 -15.34
CA GLY A 101 7.74 -9.23 -16.21
C GLY A 101 6.58 -8.79 -17.09
N GLY A 102 5.34 -9.17 -16.74
CA GLY A 102 4.14 -8.81 -17.49
C GLY A 102 3.83 -7.32 -17.43
N ALA A 103 3.26 -6.80 -18.52
CA ALA A 103 2.85 -5.40 -18.64
C ALA A 103 1.33 -5.23 -18.88
N MET A 104 0.60 -6.34 -19.02
CA MET A 104 -0.85 -6.37 -19.26
C MET A 104 -1.43 -7.69 -18.79
N HIS A 105 -2.74 -7.91 -18.91
CA HIS A 105 -3.36 -9.21 -18.60
C HIS A 105 -2.82 -10.34 -19.48
N LYS A 106 -2.49 -11.50 -18.88
CA LYS A 106 -2.12 -12.73 -19.60
C LYS A 106 -3.35 -13.40 -20.21
N GLY A 107 -3.51 -13.26 -21.51
CA GLY A 107 -4.56 -13.92 -22.29
C GLY A 107 -4.42 -13.71 -23.79
N LYS A 108 -5.50 -13.91 -24.54
CA LYS A 108 -5.51 -13.83 -26.01
C LYS A 108 -4.84 -12.56 -26.54
N ARG A 109 -5.15 -11.40 -25.93
CA ARG A 109 -4.64 -10.12 -26.42
C ARG A 109 -3.14 -9.93 -26.19
N SER A 110 -2.59 -10.43 -25.08
CA SER A 110 -1.15 -10.36 -24.82
C SER A 110 -0.36 -11.26 -25.79
N GLU A 111 -0.93 -12.41 -26.16
CA GLU A 111 -0.36 -13.33 -27.16
C GLU A 111 -0.35 -12.69 -28.55
N GLU A 112 -1.48 -12.12 -28.99
CA GLU A 112 -1.60 -11.42 -30.28
C GLU A 112 -0.61 -10.26 -30.44
N LEU A 113 -0.36 -9.54 -29.35
CA LEU A 113 0.52 -8.37 -29.33
C LEU A 113 1.99 -8.72 -29.07
N GLY A 114 2.30 -9.96 -28.68
CA GLY A 114 3.64 -10.36 -28.26
C GLY A 114 4.12 -9.63 -27.00
N ILE A 115 3.21 -9.15 -26.15
CA ILE A 115 3.54 -8.44 -24.90
C ILE A 115 3.41 -9.43 -23.73
N PRO A 116 4.40 -9.55 -22.82
CA PRO A 116 4.29 -10.41 -21.64
C PRO A 116 3.10 -10.04 -20.77
N GLY A 117 2.36 -11.04 -20.28
CA GLY A 117 1.15 -10.87 -19.48
C GLY A 117 1.29 -11.33 -18.03
N ILE A 118 0.58 -10.65 -17.12
CA ILE A 118 0.41 -10.97 -15.71
C ILE A 118 -0.83 -11.89 -15.57
N PRO A 119 -0.69 -13.09 -15.00
CA PRO A 119 -1.82 -14.00 -14.81
C PRO A 119 -2.71 -13.56 -13.64
N ASN A 120 -4.00 -13.88 -13.68
CA ASN A 120 -4.96 -13.54 -12.61
C ASN A 120 -4.53 -14.06 -11.22
N ILE A 121 -3.79 -15.18 -11.19
CA ILE A 121 -3.28 -15.75 -9.94
C ILE A 121 -2.26 -14.84 -9.24
N ALA A 122 -1.63 -13.89 -9.93
CA ALA A 122 -0.75 -12.92 -9.29
C ALA A 122 -1.49 -12.05 -8.27
N GLU A 123 -2.78 -11.76 -8.52
CA GLU A 123 -3.63 -10.99 -7.62
C GLU A 123 -4.35 -11.91 -6.61
N SER A 124 -5.00 -12.97 -7.10
CA SER A 124 -5.96 -13.74 -6.28
C SER A 124 -5.31 -14.47 -5.11
N VAL A 125 -4.07 -14.93 -5.23
CA VAL A 125 -3.40 -15.69 -4.16
C VAL A 125 -3.08 -14.84 -2.94
N GLN A 126 -2.84 -13.54 -3.10
CA GLN A 126 -2.59 -12.63 -1.99
C GLN A 126 -3.89 -12.25 -1.27
N ILE A 127 -5.04 -12.26 -1.97
CA ILE A 127 -6.36 -12.08 -1.36
C ILE A 127 -6.72 -13.30 -0.50
N ALA A 128 -6.35 -14.50 -0.94
CA ALA A 128 -6.74 -15.75 -0.30
C ALA A 128 -5.96 -16.11 0.99
N ARG A 129 -4.90 -15.37 1.33
CA ARG A 129 -3.97 -15.69 2.44
C ARG A 129 -4.09 -14.79 3.66
#